data_AF-A0A9D4AJN9-F1
#
_entry.id   AF-A0A9D4AJN9-F1
#
_cell.length_a   1.000
_cell.length_b   1.000
_cell.length_c   1.000
_cell.angle_alpha   90.00
_cell.angle_beta   90.00
_cell.angle_gamma   90.00
#
_symmetry.space_group_name_H-M   'P 1'
#
loop_
_entity.id
_entity.type
_entity.pdbx_description
1 polymer ?
#
loop_
_entity_poly.entity_id
_entity_poly.type
_entity_poly.pdbx_seq_one_letter_code
_entity_poly.pdbx_strand_id
1 'polypeptide(L)'
;MVKKAEEANKRQSRTMVEEEYERMMLVTNTNRDDSLIEARSVEEAITQMSVADTLPPDCHPERWLKASFKAFEEAELPRLKEEKPGLTHNQYKDMIWKLWKKSPDNLLNHASLYLTLNQCGVLC
;
A
#
# COMPACT_ATOMS: atom_id res chain seq x y z
N MET A 1 32.04 -19.02 -49.05
CA MET A 1 32.49 -18.32 -47.83
C MET A 1 31.69 -17.03 -47.57
N VAL A 2 31.39 -16.22 -48.59
CA VAL A 2 30.63 -14.95 -48.48
C VAL A 2 29.24 -15.08 -47.85
N LYS A 3 28.42 -16.06 -48.24
CA LYS A 3 27.06 -16.24 -47.67
C LYS A 3 27.06 -16.54 -46.16
N LYS A 4 28.06 -17.29 -45.67
CA LYS A 4 28.23 -17.56 -44.23
C LYS A 4 28.64 -16.30 -43.46
N ALA A 5 29.38 -15.38 -44.10
CA ALA A 5 29.78 -14.11 -43.49
C ALA A 5 28.61 -13.12 -43.40
N GLU A 6 27.74 -13.09 -44.42
CA GLU A 6 26.53 -12.25 -44.43
C GLU A 6 25.49 -12.71 -43.39
N GLU A 7 25.30 -14.02 -43.25
CA GLU A 7 24.44 -14.60 -42.20
C GLU A 7 25.00 -14.35 -40.79
N ALA A 8 26.32 -14.38 -40.62
CA ALA A 8 26.96 -14.04 -39.36
C ALA A 8 26.76 -12.56 -39.00
N ASN A 9 26.89 -11.65 -39.98
CA ASN A 9 26.65 -10.22 -39.78
C ASN A 9 25.17 -9.93 -39.43
N LYS A 10 24.22 -10.58 -40.11
CA LYS A 10 22.78 -10.46 -39.79
C LYS A 10 22.42 -11.01 -38.41
N ARG A 11 23.12 -12.04 -37.93
CA ARG A 11 22.97 -12.53 -36.55
C ARG A 11 23.56 -11.54 -35.55
N GLN A 12 24.73 -10.99 -35.83
CA GLN A 12 25.37 -9.96 -35.01
C GLN A 12 24.52 -8.68 -34.94
N SER A 13 23.93 -8.24 -36.05
CA SER A 13 23.05 -7.06 -36.04
C SER A 13 21.78 -7.30 -35.21
N ARG A 14 21.25 -8.53 -35.21
CA ARG A 14 20.07 -8.89 -34.40
C ARG A 14 20.42 -8.95 -32.90
N THR A 15 21.55 -9.54 -32.54
CA THR A 15 22.00 -9.60 -31.15
C THR A 15 22.33 -8.20 -30.62
N MET A 16 22.94 -7.33 -31.42
CA MET A 16 23.23 -5.95 -31.01
C MET A 16 21.96 -5.12 -30.73
N VAL A 17 20.91 -5.29 -31.55
CA VAL A 17 19.62 -4.61 -31.34
C VAL A 17 18.92 -5.10 -30.07
N GLU A 18 19.03 -6.39 -29.76
CA GLU A 18 18.46 -7.00 -28.57
C GLU A 18 19.19 -6.57 -27.29
N GLU A 19 20.53 -6.53 -27.31
CA GLU A 19 21.35 -6.01 -26.21
C GLU A 19 21.14 -4.51 -25.95
N GLU A 20 20.90 -3.72 -27.00
CA GLU A 20 20.58 -2.29 -26.87
C GLU A 20 19.20 -2.08 -26.24
N TYR A 21 18.20 -2.89 -26.60
CA TYR A 21 16.88 -2.88 -25.99
C TYR A 21 16.92 -3.31 -24.52
N GLU A 22 17.65 -4.38 -24.20
CA GLU A 22 17.86 -4.80 -22.82
C GLU A 22 18.53 -3.71 -21.99
N ARG A 23 19.57 -3.05 -22.52
CA ARG A 23 20.25 -1.94 -21.83
C ARG A 23 19.32 -0.73 -21.59
N MET A 24 18.44 -0.43 -22.54
CA MET A 24 17.45 0.66 -22.40
C MET A 24 16.37 0.31 -21.37
N MET A 25 15.95 -0.94 -21.30
CA MET A 25 14.91 -1.39 -20.36
C MET A 25 15.46 -1.62 -18.95
N LEU A 26 16.71 -2.05 -18.83
CA LEU A 26 17.40 -2.32 -17.56
C LEU A 26 18.05 -1.07 -16.94
N VAL A 27 17.51 0.12 -17.20
CA VAL A 27 17.91 1.32 -16.45
C VAL A 27 17.43 1.17 -15.01
N THR A 28 18.36 0.88 -14.11
CA THR A 28 18.09 0.71 -12.69
C THR A 28 17.63 2.02 -12.07
N ASN A 29 16.54 1.95 -11.30
CA ASN A 29 16.03 3.10 -10.56
C ASN A 29 16.98 3.45 -9.40
N THR A 30 17.74 4.53 -9.57
CA THR A 30 18.67 5.08 -8.58
C THR A 30 18.04 6.11 -7.65
N ASN A 31 16.71 6.34 -7.71
CA ASN A 31 16.03 7.29 -6.83
C ASN A 31 15.95 6.81 -5.37
N ARG A 32 16.45 5.61 -5.09
CA ARG A 32 16.63 5.02 -3.75
C ARG A 32 18.10 4.72 -3.45
N ASP A 33 19.02 5.28 -4.24
CA ASP A 33 20.44 5.04 -4.09
C ASP A 33 21.05 6.16 -3.22
N ASP A 34 21.35 5.83 -1.96
CA ASP A 34 21.89 6.75 -0.93
C ASP A 34 23.38 7.05 -1.14
N SER A 35 23.76 7.30 -2.38
CA SER A 35 25.15 7.24 -2.84
C SER A 35 26.07 8.29 -2.21
N LEU A 36 25.55 9.37 -1.60
CA LEU A 36 26.28 10.10 -0.55
C LEU A 36 25.34 10.92 0.36
N ILE A 37 25.11 10.43 1.58
CA ILE A 37 24.43 11.18 2.65
C ILE A 37 25.49 11.71 3.62
N GLU A 38 25.83 13.00 3.52
CA GLU A 38 26.72 13.67 4.47
C GLU A 38 25.90 14.30 5.60
N ALA A 39 25.82 13.60 6.73
CA ALA A 39 25.24 14.12 7.96
C ALA A 39 26.31 14.32 9.02
N ARG A 40 26.26 15.45 9.72
CA ARG A 40 27.23 15.83 10.77
C ARG A 40 26.68 15.58 12.18
N SER A 41 25.39 15.24 12.30
CA SER A 41 24.71 14.87 13.54
C SER A 41 23.77 13.68 13.34
N VAL A 42 23.43 12.97 14.42
CA VAL A 42 22.55 11.80 14.39
C VAL A 42 21.15 12.15 13.90
N GLU A 43 20.59 13.28 14.36
CA GLU A 43 19.27 13.77 13.93
C GLU A 43 19.26 14.13 12.43
N GLU A 44 20.39 14.67 11.96
CA GLU A 44 20.59 15.07 10.57
C GLU A 44 20.68 13.83 9.67
N ALA A 45 21.35 12.77 10.12
CA ALA A 45 21.42 11.50 9.38
C ALA A 45 20.04 10.84 9.28
N ILE A 46 19.28 10.81 10.38
CA ILE A 46 17.93 10.22 10.43
C ILE A 46 16.98 10.96 9.50
N THR A 47 17.05 12.28 9.48
CA THR A 47 16.21 13.09 8.58
C THR A 47 16.56 12.85 7.11
N GLN A 48 17.85 12.67 6.79
CA GLN A 48 18.31 12.51 5.41
C GLN A 48 18.10 11.09 4.88
N MET A 49 18.19 10.08 5.76
CA MET A 49 17.92 8.67 5.43
C MET A 49 16.46 8.27 5.60
N SER A 50 15.65 9.06 6.33
CA SER A 50 14.23 8.83 6.37
C SER A 50 13.70 9.07 4.97
N VAL A 51 13.51 7.98 4.23
CA VAL A 51 12.36 7.84 3.36
C VAL A 51 11.22 8.14 4.31
N ALA A 52 10.76 9.38 4.33
CA ALA A 52 9.60 9.69 5.11
C ALA A 52 8.61 8.59 4.78
N ASP A 53 7.97 8.01 5.79
CA ASP A 53 6.71 7.30 5.65
C ASP A 53 5.68 8.31 5.07
N THR A 54 5.97 8.83 3.88
CA THR A 54 5.23 9.75 3.01
C THR A 54 4.36 8.94 2.08
N LEU A 55 4.20 7.65 2.34
CA LEU A 55 2.84 7.18 2.46
C LEU A 55 2.53 7.18 3.96
N PRO A 56 1.73 8.16 4.45
CA PRO A 56 0.91 7.93 5.63
C PRO A 56 0.33 6.52 5.49
N PRO A 57 0.16 5.71 6.55
CA PRO A 57 -0.64 4.48 6.44
C PRO A 57 -1.96 4.92 5.85
N ASP A 58 -2.11 4.69 4.55
CA ASP A 58 -2.83 5.59 3.66
C ASP A 58 -4.11 6.00 4.34
N CYS A 59 -4.14 7.25 4.87
CA CYS A 59 -5.20 7.77 5.73
C CYS A 59 -6.49 7.96 4.91
N HIS A 60 -6.65 7.19 3.85
CA HIS A 60 -7.88 6.91 3.18
C HIS A 60 -8.91 6.45 4.21
N PRO A 61 -9.93 7.30 4.48
CA PRO A 61 -11.00 6.93 5.38
C PRO A 61 -11.67 5.63 4.93
N GLU A 62 -11.69 5.34 3.64
CA GLU A 62 -12.16 4.05 3.08
C GLU A 62 -11.32 2.84 3.52
N ARG A 63 -9.99 2.98 3.65
CA ARG A 63 -9.12 1.87 4.10
C ARG A 63 -9.23 1.64 5.60
N TRP A 64 -9.31 2.70 6.38
CA TRP A 64 -9.54 2.58 7.83
C TRP A 64 -10.92 2.00 8.11
N LEU A 65 -11.95 2.43 7.37
CA LEU A 65 -13.30 1.88 7.48
C LEU A 65 -13.33 0.38 7.20
N LYS A 66 -12.66 -0.05 6.13
CA LYS A 66 -12.55 -1.47 5.77
C LYS A 66 -11.76 -2.27 6.81
N ALA A 67 -10.70 -1.70 7.37
CA ALA A 67 -9.91 -2.34 8.43
C ALA A 67 -10.70 -2.47 9.74
N SER A 68 -11.40 -1.41 10.16
CA SER A 68 -12.28 -1.41 11.34
C SER A 68 -13.43 -2.40 11.19
N PHE A 69 -14.11 -2.41 10.03
CA PHE A 69 -15.16 -3.39 9.74
C PHE A 69 -14.65 -4.82 9.80
N LYS A 70 -13.47 -5.09 9.21
CA LYS A 70 -12.87 -6.43 9.24
C LYS A 70 -12.52 -6.88 10.65
N ALA A 71 -11.95 -6.00 11.47
CA ALA A 71 -11.64 -6.31 12.87
C ALA A 71 -12.92 -6.63 13.68
N PHE A 72 -14.00 -5.89 13.43
CA PHE A 72 -15.30 -6.12 14.07
C PHE A 72 -15.96 -7.43 13.59
N GLU A 73 -15.87 -7.73 12.29
CA GLU A 73 -16.39 -8.97 11.71
C GLU A 73 -15.72 -10.19 12.36
N GLU A 74 -14.39 -10.21 12.48
CA GLU A 74 -13.66 -11.35 13.06
C GLU A 74 -13.98 -11.58 14.56
N ALA A 75 -14.27 -10.51 15.31
CA ALA A 75 -14.62 -10.60 16.74
C ALA A 75 -16.07 -11.07 16.98
N GLU A 76 -17.02 -10.61 16.17
CA GLU A 76 -18.46 -10.86 16.40
C GLU A 76 -18.99 -12.10 15.67
N LEU A 77 -18.34 -12.52 14.58
CA LEU A 77 -18.71 -13.72 13.83
C LEU A 77 -18.69 -15.02 14.66
N PRO A 78 -17.71 -15.31 15.54
CA PRO A 78 -17.76 -16.49 16.40
C PRO A 78 -18.89 -16.40 17.44
N ARG A 79 -19.12 -15.22 18.04
CA ARG A 79 -20.20 -15.00 19.04
C ARG A 79 -21.58 -15.28 18.45
N LEU A 80 -21.85 -14.76 17.25
CA LEU A 80 -23.14 -14.95 16.58
C LEU A 80 -23.36 -16.39 16.11
N LYS A 81 -22.28 -17.12 15.76
CA LYS A 81 -22.36 -18.55 15.42
C LYS A 81 -22.75 -19.40 16.62
N GLU A 82 -22.27 -19.05 17.82
CA GLU A 82 -22.62 -19.74 19.07
C GLU A 82 -24.06 -19.42 19.51
N GLU A 83 -24.50 -18.17 19.37
CA GLU A 83 -25.84 -17.76 19.83
C GLU A 83 -26.97 -18.31 18.95
N LYS A 84 -26.75 -18.36 17.63
CA LYS A 84 -27.77 -18.76 16.65
C LYS A 84 -27.19 -19.72 15.62
N PRO A 85 -26.89 -20.98 15.96
CA PRO A 85 -26.44 -21.95 14.97
C PRO A 85 -27.58 -22.23 13.98
N GLY A 86 -27.36 -21.97 12.68
CA GLY A 86 -28.33 -22.26 11.61
C GLY A 86 -28.65 -21.11 10.66
N LEU A 87 -28.06 -19.93 10.85
CA LEU A 87 -28.14 -18.84 9.87
C LEU A 87 -27.13 -19.04 8.73
N THR A 88 -27.47 -18.58 7.54
CA THR A 88 -26.55 -18.54 6.39
C THR A 88 -25.45 -17.51 6.66
N HIS A 89 -24.24 -17.76 6.17
CA HIS A 89 -23.10 -16.85 6.30
C HIS A 89 -23.42 -15.40 5.89
N ASN A 90 -24.22 -15.22 4.83
CA ASN A 90 -24.66 -13.91 4.36
C ASN A 90 -25.56 -13.18 5.36
N GLN A 91 -26.41 -13.91 6.10
CA GLN A 91 -27.30 -13.34 7.11
C GLN A 91 -26.51 -12.85 8.34
N TYR A 92 -25.44 -13.57 8.72
CA TYR A 92 -24.52 -13.07 9.76
C TYR A 92 -23.83 -11.78 9.31
N LYS A 93 -23.34 -11.72 8.06
CA LYS A 93 -22.74 -10.49 7.51
C LYS A 93 -23.68 -9.30 7.54
N ASP A 94 -24.95 -9.48 7.15
CA ASP A 94 -25.96 -8.42 7.21
C ASP A 94 -26.23 -7.95 8.65
N MET A 95 -26.21 -8.87 9.61
CA MET A 95 -26.40 -8.55 11.03
C MET A 95 -25.19 -7.84 11.63
N ILE A 96 -23.98 -8.32 11.33
CA ILE A 96 -22.71 -7.67 11.70
C ILE A 96 -22.64 -6.27 11.09
N TRP A 97 -23.04 -6.09 9.84
CA TRP A 97 -23.09 -4.78 9.19
C TRP A 97 -24.06 -3.80 9.88
N LYS A 98 -25.21 -4.30 10.36
CA LYS A 98 -26.17 -3.48 11.14
C LYS A 98 -25.59 -3.10 12.51
N LEU A 99 -24.96 -4.04 13.20
CA LEU A 99 -24.31 -3.80 14.50
C LEU A 99 -23.14 -2.82 14.36
N TRP A 100 -22.29 -3.02 13.35
CA TRP A 100 -21.14 -2.17 13.07
C TRP A 100 -21.55 -0.73 12.72
N LYS A 101 -22.61 -0.53 11.95
CA LYS A 101 -23.16 0.83 11.70
C LYS A 101 -23.57 1.55 12.97
N LYS A 102 -23.93 0.83 14.04
CA LYS A 102 -24.27 1.39 15.35
C LYS A 102 -23.07 1.44 16.32
N SER A 103 -21.98 0.74 16.00
CA SER A 103 -20.80 0.63 16.86
C SER A 103 -20.07 1.98 16.96
N PRO A 104 -19.53 2.33 18.15
CA PRO A 104 -18.65 3.49 18.31
C PRO A 104 -17.35 3.39 17.49
N ASP A 105 -16.96 2.19 17.05
CA ASP A 105 -15.77 1.93 16.21
C ASP A 105 -15.94 2.33 14.74
N ASN A 106 -17.17 2.69 14.33
CA ASN A 106 -17.43 3.23 13.02
C ASN A 106 -17.18 4.74 13.03
N LEU A 107 -16.05 5.17 12.46
CA LEU A 107 -15.67 6.58 12.34
C LEU A 107 -16.66 7.40 11.52
N LEU A 108 -17.51 6.76 10.70
CA LEU A 108 -18.61 7.45 10.01
C LEU A 108 -19.65 8.02 10.98
N ASN A 109 -19.83 7.41 12.15
CA ASN A 109 -20.72 7.95 13.20
C ASN A 109 -20.13 9.21 13.85
N HIS A 110 -18.80 9.33 13.81
CA HIS A 110 -18.07 10.51 14.28
C HIS A 110 -17.87 11.56 13.18
N ALA A 111 -18.43 11.41 11.97
CA ALA A 111 -18.36 12.44 10.93
C ALA A 111 -19.01 13.77 11.36
N SER A 112 -19.84 13.76 12.41
CA SER A 112 -20.34 14.97 13.09
C SER A 112 -19.32 15.63 14.03
N LEU A 113 -18.24 14.94 14.43
CA LEU A 113 -17.23 15.40 15.37
C LEU A 113 -15.85 15.66 14.72
N TYR A 114 -15.59 15.16 13.51
CA TYR A 114 -14.29 15.37 12.83
C TYR A 114 -14.20 16.64 11.99
N LEU A 115 -15.32 17.30 11.67
CA LEU A 115 -15.28 18.65 11.07
C LEU A 115 -14.81 19.72 12.06
N THR A 116 -14.73 19.42 13.37
CA THR A 116 -14.25 20.36 14.39
C THR A 116 -12.85 20.05 14.93
N LEU A 117 -12.22 18.93 14.56
CA LEU A 117 -10.92 18.50 15.13
C LEU A 117 -9.76 18.37 14.14
N ASN A 118 -10.01 18.33 12.82
CA ASN A 118 -8.93 18.42 11.81
C ASN A 118 -8.72 19.84 11.26
N GLN A 119 -9.19 20.84 12.01
CA GLN A 119 -8.60 22.18 12.03
C GLN A 119 -7.63 22.36 13.23
N CYS A 120 -7.12 21.25 13.79
CA CYS A 120 -5.88 21.24 14.56
C CYS A 120 -4.81 20.59 13.66
N GLY A 121 -3.82 21.28 13.09
CA GLY A 121 -3.23 22.52 13.57
C GLY A 121 -2.55 22.25 14.91
N VAL A 122 -1.22 22.14 14.87
CA VAL A 122 -0.27 22.22 16.00
C VAL A 122 0.22 20.88 16.57
N LEU A 123 1.54 20.68 16.43
CA LEU A 123 2.44 19.74 17.11
C LEU A 123 2.31 18.27 16.71
N CYS A 124 2.98 17.88 15.62
CA CYS A 124 4.23 17.12 15.64
C CYS A 124 4.89 17.25 14.26
#